data_AF-A0A0V0HFJ9-F1
#
_entry.id   AF-A0A0V0HFJ9-F1
#
_cell.length_a   1.000
_cell.length_b   1.000
_cell.length_c   1.000
_cell.angle_alpha   90.00
_cell.angle_beta   90.00
_cell.angle_gamma   90.00
#
_symmetry.space_group_name_H-M   'P 1'
#
loop_
_entity.id
_entity.type
_entity.pdbx_description
1 polymer ?
#
loop_
_entity_poly.entity_id
_entity_poly.type
_entity_poly.pdbx_seq_one_letter_code
_entity_poly.pdbx_strand_id
1 'polypeptide(L)'
;MLKPFCHACSHVSVLFGSLGIAFKFAELEYVSKVRDLTEASEIFGSLNSILDYDVRNDTVRTAGSLSRNLRRVRQGLDLIRALFQNFISTYDESLKEVASMAYAKVCAPYHTWAVRTTVSAGMCALPTRDQLLIKLNETDNSAEREMRRFIDASLPVIEYIDKLYISRNISLDW
;
A
#
# COMPACT_ATOMS: atom_id res chain seq x y z
N MET A 1 -13.46 -11.03 5.39
CA MET A 1 -14.56 -10.06 5.54
C MET A 1 -14.08 -8.70 5.03
N LEU A 2 -14.89 -7.95 4.28
CA LEU A 2 -14.47 -6.71 3.63
C LEU A 2 -14.38 -5.52 4.61
N LYS A 3 -15.39 -5.30 5.45
CA LYS A 3 -15.44 -4.16 6.38
C LYS A 3 -14.26 -4.11 7.37
N PRO A 4 -13.87 -5.21 8.06
CA PRO A 4 -12.69 -5.21 8.92
C PRO A 4 -11.38 -4.98 8.15
N PHE A 5 -11.28 -5.48 6.92
CA PHE A 5 -10.13 -5.25 6.05
C PHE A 5 -9.99 -3.76 5.71
N CYS A 6 -11.07 -3.11 5.31
CA CYS A 6 -11.09 -1.67 5.00
C CYS A 6 -10.74 -0.83 6.25
N HIS A 7 -11.28 -1.20 7.41
CA HIS A 7 -10.95 -0.55 8.68
C HIS A 7 -9.46 -0.68 9.03
N ALA A 8 -8.87 -1.87 8.89
CA ALA A 8 -7.43 -2.05 9.09
C ALA A 8 -6.61 -1.22 8.07
N CYS A 9 -7.03 -1.22 6.80
CA CYS A 9 -6.35 -0.48 5.73
C CYS A 9 -6.40 1.03 5.95
N SER A 10 -7.44 1.58 6.57
CA SER A 10 -7.54 3.02 6.82
C SER A 10 -6.45 3.51 7.79
N HIS A 11 -6.02 2.68 8.75
CA HIS A 11 -4.91 3.04 9.65
C HIS A 11 -3.57 3.18 8.93
N VAL A 12 -3.38 2.48 7.81
CA VAL A 12 -2.14 2.57 7.00
C VAL A 12 -2.01 3.93 6.31
N SER A 13 -3.12 4.65 6.10
CA SER A 13 -3.08 6.00 5.51
C SER A 13 -2.20 6.97 6.30
N VAL A 14 -2.15 6.83 7.63
CA VAL A 14 -1.32 7.66 8.52
C VAL A 14 0.16 7.53 8.18
N LEU A 15 0.60 6.33 7.77
CA LEU A 15 1.99 6.06 7.39
C LEU A 15 2.37 6.73 6.06
N PHE A 16 1.44 6.88 5.12
CA PHE A 16 1.70 7.66 3.91
C PHE A 16 1.82 9.15 4.22
N GLY A 17 1.00 9.67 5.15
CA GLY A 17 1.07 11.07 5.58
C GLY A 17 2.36 11.44 6.31
N SER A 18 2.98 10.50 7.05
CA SER A 18 4.23 10.76 7.78
C SER A 18 5.44 10.96 6.86
N LEU A 19 5.38 10.45 5.62
CA LEU A 19 6.40 10.62 4.57
C LEU A 19 6.45 12.05 3.99
N GLY A 20 5.57 12.96 4.42
CA GLY A 20 5.63 14.38 4.06
C GLY A 20 4.91 14.72 2.76
N ILE A 21 4.93 16.02 2.42
CA ILE A 21 4.04 16.62 1.43
C ILE A 21 4.22 16.04 0.02
N ALA A 22 5.44 15.62 -0.32
CA ALA A 22 5.73 15.01 -1.62
C ALA A 22 5.05 13.64 -1.82
N PHE A 23 4.65 12.98 -0.74
CA PHE A 23 3.90 11.72 -0.77
C PHE A 23 2.40 11.91 -0.49
N LYS A 24 1.93 13.15 -0.38
CA LYS A 24 0.50 13.44 -0.19
C LYS A 24 -0.35 12.89 -1.33
N PHE A 25 0.17 12.87 -2.56
CA PHE A 25 -0.55 12.25 -3.68
C PHE A 25 -0.75 10.74 -3.44
N ALA A 26 0.26 10.02 -2.93
CA ALA A 26 0.18 8.59 -2.66
C ALA A 26 -0.81 8.31 -1.51
N GLU A 27 -0.80 9.15 -0.48
CA GLU A 27 -1.78 9.12 0.60
C GLU A 27 -3.21 9.30 0.06
N LEU A 28 -3.46 10.35 -0.74
CA LEU A 28 -4.77 10.66 -1.31
C LEU A 28 -5.27 9.54 -2.23
N GLU A 29 -4.39 9.02 -3.09
CA GLU A 29 -4.69 7.88 -3.94
C GLU A 29 -5.10 6.68 -3.08
N TYR A 30 -4.28 6.28 -2.10
CA TYR A 30 -4.57 5.14 -1.22
C TYR A 30 -5.89 5.33 -0.44
N VAL A 31 -6.07 6.49 0.19
CA VAL A 31 -7.28 6.83 0.97
C VAL A 31 -8.53 6.76 0.11
N SER A 32 -8.50 7.29 -1.11
CA SER A 32 -9.66 7.23 -2.01
C SER A 32 -10.04 5.77 -2.31
N LYS A 33 -9.06 4.89 -2.55
CA LYS A 33 -9.34 3.47 -2.85
C LYS A 33 -9.89 2.73 -1.64
N VAL A 34 -9.36 3.00 -0.45
CA VAL A 34 -9.90 2.43 0.80
C VAL A 34 -11.32 2.92 1.06
N ARG A 35 -11.62 4.20 0.79
CA ARG A 35 -12.97 4.75 0.91
C ARG A 35 -13.95 4.04 -0.02
N ASP A 36 -13.62 3.93 -1.30
CA ASP A 36 -14.49 3.25 -2.28
C ASP A 36 -14.80 1.79 -1.86
N LEU A 37 -13.81 1.07 -1.32
CA LEU A 37 -14.00 -0.28 -0.79
C LEU A 37 -14.81 -0.30 0.53
N THR A 38 -14.70 0.74 1.35
CA THR A 38 -15.47 0.90 2.59
C THR A 38 -16.95 1.11 2.26
N GLU A 39 -17.26 1.98 1.31
CA GLU A 39 -18.62 2.20 0.82
C GLU A 39 -19.21 0.91 0.23
N ALA A 40 -18.43 0.19 -0.56
CA ALA A 40 -18.83 -1.11 -1.10
C ALA A 40 -19.05 -2.18 -0.01
N SER A 41 -18.45 -2.03 1.18
CA SER A 41 -18.58 -3.01 2.27
C SER A 41 -19.97 -3.05 2.91
N GLU A 42 -20.80 -2.05 2.64
CA GLU A 42 -22.22 -2.07 3.05
C GLU A 42 -23.07 -3.01 2.18
N ILE A 43 -22.59 -3.36 0.98
CA ILE A 43 -23.27 -4.27 0.04
C ILE A 43 -22.56 -5.63 -0.03
N PHE A 44 -21.22 -5.62 -0.01
CA PHE A 44 -20.40 -6.81 -0.20
C PHE A 44 -19.75 -7.27 1.12
N GLY A 45 -20.00 -8.52 1.52
CA GLY A 45 -19.46 -9.05 2.77
C GLY A 45 -17.97 -9.43 2.73
N SER A 46 -17.37 -9.60 1.56
CA SER A 46 -16.02 -10.17 1.41
C SER A 46 -15.22 -9.64 0.22
N LEU A 47 -13.90 -9.86 0.28
CA LEU A 47 -13.00 -9.61 -0.86
C LEU A 47 -13.36 -10.49 -2.07
N ASN A 48 -13.81 -11.73 -1.84
CA ASN A 48 -14.29 -12.61 -2.91
C ASN A 48 -15.48 -11.98 -3.63
N SER A 49 -16.47 -11.49 -2.88
CA SER A 49 -17.71 -10.98 -3.49
C SER A 49 -17.49 -9.74 -4.39
N ILE A 50 -16.53 -8.87 -4.06
CA ILE A 50 -16.21 -7.73 -4.94
C ILE A 50 -15.45 -8.16 -6.19
N LEU A 51 -14.58 -9.16 -6.09
CA LEU A 51 -13.88 -9.72 -7.26
C LEU A 51 -14.84 -10.49 -8.16
N ASP A 52 -15.72 -11.31 -7.59
CA ASP A 52 -16.72 -12.06 -8.37
C ASP A 52 -17.71 -11.14 -9.07
N TYR A 53 -18.04 -10.00 -8.46
CA TYR A 53 -18.85 -8.96 -9.08
C TYR A 53 -18.15 -8.40 -10.31
N ASP A 54 -16.91 -7.92 -10.19
CA ASP A 54 -16.20 -7.31 -11.32
C ASP A 54 -15.82 -8.33 -12.41
N VAL A 55 -15.56 -9.59 -12.06
CA VAL A 55 -15.34 -10.66 -13.04
C VAL A 55 -16.61 -10.91 -13.85
N ARG A 56 -17.78 -10.98 -13.21
CA ARG A 56 -19.06 -11.19 -13.90
C ARG A 56 -19.43 -10.04 -14.84
N ASN A 57 -18.95 -8.83 -14.56
CA ASN A 57 -19.25 -7.63 -15.33
C ASN A 57 -18.12 -7.21 -16.28
N ASP A 58 -17.04 -8.00 -16.38
CA ASP A 58 -15.85 -7.70 -17.19
C ASP A 58 -15.22 -6.32 -16.87
N THR A 59 -15.23 -5.94 -15.58
CA THR A 59 -14.79 -4.61 -15.10
C THR A 59 -13.50 -4.67 -14.27
N VAL A 60 -12.82 -5.82 -14.24
CA VAL A 60 -11.69 -6.09 -13.32
C VAL A 60 -10.59 -5.01 -13.35
N ARG A 61 -10.27 -4.49 -14.54
CA ARG A 61 -9.20 -3.48 -14.72
C ARG A 61 -9.73 -2.06 -14.95
N THR A 62 -11.05 -1.91 -15.02
CA THR A 62 -11.72 -0.63 -15.29
C THR A 62 -11.41 0.37 -14.17
N ALA A 63 -11.14 1.63 -14.55
CA ALA A 63 -10.87 2.67 -13.57
C ALA A 63 -12.08 2.84 -12.63
N GLY A 64 -11.83 2.80 -11.32
CA GLY A 64 -12.88 2.88 -10.29
C GLY A 64 -13.56 1.57 -9.93
N SER A 65 -13.25 0.44 -10.60
CA SER A 65 -13.78 -0.85 -10.18
C SER A 65 -13.23 -1.28 -8.82
N LEU A 66 -13.99 -2.08 -8.08
CA LEU A 66 -13.65 -2.50 -6.72
C LEU A 66 -12.42 -3.41 -6.72
N SER A 67 -12.32 -4.28 -7.71
CA SER A 67 -11.15 -5.11 -7.99
C SER A 67 -9.92 -4.28 -8.33
N ARG A 68 -10.00 -3.23 -9.14
CA ARG A 68 -8.87 -2.32 -9.36
C ARG A 68 -8.51 -1.55 -8.09
N ASN A 69 -9.49 -1.10 -7.33
CA ASN A 69 -9.26 -0.40 -6.08
C ASN A 69 -8.58 -1.32 -5.04
N LEU A 70 -9.02 -2.58 -4.91
CA LEU A 70 -8.37 -3.58 -4.06
C LEU A 70 -6.92 -3.84 -4.49
N ARG A 71 -6.65 -3.93 -5.80
CA ARG A 71 -5.28 -4.09 -6.33
C ARG A 71 -4.38 -2.94 -5.89
N ARG A 72 -4.87 -1.70 -5.93
CA ARG A 72 -4.13 -0.50 -5.50
C ARG A 72 -3.93 -0.44 -3.99
N VAL A 73 -4.94 -0.81 -3.19
CA VAL A 73 -4.79 -0.92 -1.72
C VAL A 73 -3.74 -1.98 -1.37
N ARG A 74 -3.76 -3.15 -2.02
CA ARG A 74 -2.72 -4.18 -1.83
C ARG A 74 -1.33 -3.70 -2.21
N GLN A 75 -1.17 -2.90 -3.27
CA GLN A 75 0.13 -2.29 -3.62
C GLN A 75 0.60 -1.33 -2.52
N GLY A 76 -0.31 -0.53 -1.95
CA GLY A 76 -0.01 0.36 -0.83
C GLY A 76 0.45 -0.39 0.42
N LEU A 77 -0.25 -1.45 0.80
CA LEU A 77 0.14 -2.31 1.94
C LEU A 77 1.55 -2.88 1.76
N ASP A 78 1.83 -3.41 0.56
CA ASP A 78 3.12 -4.03 0.27
C ASP A 78 4.26 -3.02 0.15
N LEU A 79 3.96 -1.79 -0.29
CA LEU A 79 4.93 -0.70 -0.32
C LEU A 79 5.37 -0.34 1.09
N ILE A 80 4.44 -0.18 2.03
CA ILE A 80 4.75 0.08 3.45
C ILE A 80 5.51 -1.11 4.05
N ARG A 81 5.08 -2.34 3.77
CA ARG A 81 5.78 -3.56 4.23
C ARG A 81 7.24 -3.57 3.76
N ALA A 82 7.48 -3.33 2.48
CA ALA A 82 8.82 -3.29 1.90
C ALA A 82 9.65 -2.11 2.44
N LEU A 83 9.03 -0.94 2.65
CA LEU A 83 9.67 0.22 3.26
C LEU A 83 10.14 -0.12 4.67
N PHE A 84 9.31 -0.76 5.49
CA PHE A 84 9.68 -1.19 6.84
C PHE A 84 10.79 -2.25 6.83
N GLN A 85 10.73 -3.22 5.92
CA GLN A 85 11.80 -4.21 5.78
C GLN A 85 13.15 -3.55 5.48
N ASN A 86 13.18 -2.62 4.53
CA ASN A 86 14.39 -1.87 4.19
C ASN A 86 14.81 -0.96 5.37
N PHE A 87 13.88 -0.25 5.99
CA PHE A 87 14.16 0.67 7.11
C PHE A 87 14.90 -0.03 8.25
N ILE A 88 14.49 -1.25 8.59
CA ILE A 88 15.12 -2.07 9.63
C ILE A 88 16.45 -2.67 9.16
N SER A 89 16.53 -3.09 7.90
CA SER A 89 17.70 -3.84 7.39
C SER A 89 18.88 -2.95 7.00
N THR A 90 18.65 -1.67 6.74
CA THR A 90 19.67 -0.71 6.30
C THR A 90 19.64 0.54 7.18
N TYR A 91 20.28 0.46 8.34
CA TYR A 91 20.26 1.56 9.33
C TYR A 91 20.97 2.82 8.84
N ASP A 92 22.09 2.64 8.12
CA ASP A 92 22.95 3.74 7.65
C ASP A 92 22.42 4.43 6.37
N GLU A 93 21.44 3.82 5.71
CA GLU A 93 20.83 4.36 4.48
C GLU A 93 19.80 5.44 4.82
N SER A 94 19.74 6.46 3.97
CA SER A 94 18.73 7.52 4.11
C SER A 94 17.32 6.97 3.87
N LEU A 95 16.30 7.63 4.44
CA LEU A 95 14.91 7.26 4.16
C LEU A 95 14.57 7.32 2.66
N LYS A 96 15.25 8.21 1.92
CA LYS A 96 15.16 8.31 0.46
C LYS A 96 15.58 7.00 -0.22
N GLU A 97 16.74 6.44 0.12
CA GLU A 97 17.23 5.18 -0.45
C GLU A 97 16.29 4.02 -0.09
N VAL A 98 15.95 3.92 1.20
CA VAL A 98 15.02 2.92 1.75
C VAL A 98 13.68 2.91 1.00
N ALA A 99 13.05 4.08 0.83
CA ALA A 99 11.78 4.23 0.15
C ALA A 99 11.89 4.02 -1.36
N SER A 100 12.99 4.45 -1.98
CA SER A 100 13.25 4.24 -3.40
C SER A 100 13.37 2.76 -3.75
N MET A 101 14.10 1.99 -2.92
CA MET A 101 14.21 0.54 -3.07
C MET A 101 12.86 -0.16 -2.92
N ALA A 102 12.05 0.24 -1.94
CA ALA A 102 10.71 -0.31 -1.73
C ALA A 102 9.80 -0.03 -2.92
N TYR A 103 9.80 1.22 -3.42
CA TYR A 103 9.03 1.62 -4.60
C TYR A 103 9.44 0.87 -5.87
N ALA A 104 10.76 0.76 -6.12
CA ALA A 104 11.31 0.08 -7.29
C ALA A 104 10.85 -1.39 -7.36
N LYS A 105 10.76 -2.05 -6.21
CA LYS A 105 10.32 -3.44 -6.11
C LYS A 105 8.80 -3.60 -6.24
N VAL A 106 8.02 -2.76 -5.56
CA VAL A 106 6.58 -3.01 -5.35
C VAL A 106 5.69 -2.29 -6.35
N CYS A 107 6.04 -1.07 -6.74
CA CYS A 107 5.13 -0.20 -7.49
C CYS A 107 5.64 0.14 -8.90
N ALA A 108 6.95 0.34 -9.06
CA ALA A 108 7.54 0.77 -10.32
C ALA A 108 7.20 -0.13 -11.54
N PRO A 109 7.10 -1.47 -11.42
CA PRO A 109 6.72 -2.33 -12.55
C PRO A 109 5.33 -2.04 -13.13
N TYR A 110 4.43 -1.45 -12.32
CA TYR A 110 3.03 -1.21 -12.68
C TYR A 110 2.71 0.27 -12.93
N HIS A 111 3.73 1.13 -12.90
CA HIS A 111 3.59 2.57 -13.09
C HIS A 111 4.18 3.01 -14.43
N THR A 112 3.53 3.97 -15.07
CA THR A 112 4.04 4.58 -16.30
C THR A 112 5.34 5.33 -16.01
N TRP A 113 6.13 5.60 -17.07
CA TRP A 113 7.35 6.40 -16.94
C TRP A 113 7.08 7.75 -16.27
N ALA A 114 6.00 8.44 -16.64
CA ALA A 114 5.63 9.72 -16.05
C ALA A 114 5.41 9.61 -14.53
N VAL A 115 4.69 8.58 -14.07
CA VAL A 115 4.47 8.36 -12.63
C VAL A 115 5.79 8.03 -11.92
N ARG A 116 6.64 7.19 -12.50
CA ARG A 116 7.96 6.87 -11.91
C ARG A 116 8.84 8.11 -11.75
N THR A 117 8.86 8.98 -12.75
CA THR A 117 9.61 10.24 -12.71
C THR A 117 9.10 11.16 -11.60
N THR A 118 7.78 11.34 -11.47
CA THR A 118 7.18 12.14 -10.40
C THR A 118 7.51 11.59 -9.02
N VAL A 119 7.42 10.26 -8.83
CA VAL A 119 7.80 9.62 -7.57
C VAL A 119 9.28 9.84 -7.26
N SER A 120 10.16 9.62 -8.24
CA SER A 120 11.61 9.82 -8.05
C SER A 120 11.94 11.25 -7.66
N ALA A 121 11.26 12.25 -8.22
CA ALA A 121 11.43 13.64 -7.81
C ALA A 121 10.92 13.86 -6.37
N GLY A 122 9.77 13.28 -6.02
CA GLY A 122 9.19 13.38 -4.68
C GLY A 122 10.04 12.74 -3.57
N MET A 123 10.82 11.71 -3.87
CA MET A 123 11.72 11.04 -2.93
C MET A 123 12.75 12.00 -2.29
N CYS A 124 13.14 13.07 -3.00
CA CYS A 124 14.07 14.08 -2.46
C CYS A 124 13.46 14.97 -1.37
N ALA A 125 12.15 14.93 -1.18
CA ALA A 125 11.43 15.71 -0.16
C ALA A 125 10.91 14.83 0.99
N LEU A 126 11.37 13.57 1.07
CA LEU A 126 11.15 12.72 2.24
C LEU A 126 11.82 13.31 3.49
N PRO A 127 11.23 13.09 4.69
CA PRO A 127 11.89 13.44 5.93
C PRO A 127 13.16 12.61 6.14
N THR A 128 14.00 13.02 7.10
CA THR A 128 15.05 12.14 7.62
C THR A 128 14.43 10.97 8.41
N ARG A 129 15.25 9.97 8.74
CA ARG A 129 14.84 8.85 9.60
C ARG A 129 14.33 9.36 10.96
N ASP A 130 15.10 10.22 11.61
CA ASP A 130 14.74 10.79 12.92
C ASP A 130 13.45 11.61 12.85
N GLN A 131 13.28 12.42 11.80
CA GLN A 131 12.04 13.17 11.59
C GLN A 131 10.84 12.25 11.38
N LEU A 132 11.00 11.12 10.71
CA LEU A 132 9.94 10.12 10.60
C LEU A 132 9.59 9.53 11.97
N LEU A 133 10.59 9.12 12.76
CA LEU A 133 10.38 8.57 14.10
C LEU A 133 9.68 9.57 15.04
N ILE A 134 10.09 10.84 15.01
CA ILE A 134 9.43 11.93 15.75
C ILE A 134 7.96 12.07 15.34
N LYS A 135 7.66 12.05 14.04
CA LYS A 135 6.27 12.13 13.53
C LYS A 135 5.42 10.93 13.94
N LEU A 136 6.03 9.75 14.03
CA LEU A 136 5.37 8.53 14.50
C LEU A 136 5.25 8.49 16.02
N ASN A 137 5.90 9.40 16.74
CA ASN A 137 6.04 9.38 18.20
C ASN A 137 6.65 8.06 18.70
N GLU A 138 7.70 7.60 18.02
CA GLU A 138 8.39 6.34 18.30
C GLU A 138 9.89 6.55 18.50
N THR A 139 10.52 5.61 19.22
CA THR A 139 11.98 5.43 19.28
C THR A 139 12.42 4.41 18.23
N ASP A 140 13.71 4.27 17.94
CA ASP A 140 14.20 3.19 17.07
C ASP A 140 13.71 1.80 17.51
N ASN A 141 13.82 1.48 18.80
CA ASN A 141 13.44 0.17 19.35
C ASN A 141 11.94 -0.10 19.26
N SER A 142 11.11 0.90 19.55
CA SER A 142 9.66 0.75 19.49
C SER A 142 9.16 0.74 18.06
N ALA A 143 9.71 1.59 17.18
CA ALA A 143 9.44 1.58 15.76
C ALA A 143 9.80 0.23 15.13
N GLU A 144 11.00 -0.31 15.38
CA GLU A 144 11.41 -1.61 14.85
C GLU A 144 10.42 -2.71 15.26
N ARG A 145 10.03 -2.76 16.54
CA ARG A 145 9.06 -3.73 17.05
C ARG A 145 7.72 -3.64 16.31
N GLU A 146 7.15 -2.45 16.19
CA GLU A 146 5.85 -2.27 15.52
C GLU A 146 5.94 -2.50 14.01
N MET A 147 7.05 -2.11 13.38
CA MET A 147 7.32 -2.39 11.97
C MET A 147 7.41 -3.90 11.70
N ARG A 148 8.09 -4.68 12.55
CA ARG A 148 8.13 -6.16 12.46
C ARG A 148 6.74 -6.76 12.58
N ARG A 149 5.94 -6.31 13.57
CA ARG A 149 4.54 -6.74 13.72
C ARG A 149 3.71 -6.46 12.47
N PHE A 150 3.87 -5.28 11.86
CA PHE A 150 3.21 -4.96 10.61
C PHE A 150 3.67 -5.87 9.46
N ILE A 151 4.97 -6.12 9.33
CA ILE A 151 5.53 -7.00 8.30
C ILE A 151 4.92 -8.40 8.40
N ASP A 152 4.93 -8.98 9.59
CA ASP A 152 4.45 -10.35 9.84
C ASP A 152 2.94 -10.46 9.63
N ALA A 153 2.17 -9.44 10.05
CA ALA A 153 0.71 -9.44 9.90
C ALA A 153 0.24 -9.14 8.47
N SER A 154 0.95 -8.28 7.72
CA SER A 154 0.53 -7.84 6.39
C SER A 154 0.85 -8.86 5.30
N LEU A 155 1.94 -9.62 5.42
CA LEU A 155 2.35 -10.60 4.41
C LEU A 155 1.26 -11.63 4.08
N PRO A 156 0.66 -12.36 5.04
CA PRO A 156 -0.38 -13.35 4.72
C PRO A 156 -1.65 -12.70 4.13
N VAL A 157 -1.96 -11.44 4.48
CA VAL A 157 -3.08 -10.69 3.88
C VAL A 157 -2.78 -10.38 2.41
N ILE A 158 -1.57 -9.93 2.11
CA ILE A 158 -1.11 -9.63 0.75
C ILE A 158 -1.14 -10.90 -0.11
N GLU A 159 -0.57 -12.01 0.38
CA GLU A 159 -0.56 -13.30 -0.32
C GLU A 159 -1.97 -13.84 -0.54
N TYR A 160 -2.86 -13.67 0.45
CA TYR A 160 -4.26 -14.04 0.31
C TYR A 160 -4.95 -13.25 -0.80
N ILE A 161 -4.76 -11.93 -0.85
CA ILE A 161 -5.32 -11.10 -1.93
C ILE A 161 -4.79 -11.55 -3.28
N ASP A 162 -3.48 -11.76 -3.42
CA ASP A 162 -2.87 -12.22 -4.68
C ASP A 162 -3.46 -13.56 -5.12
N LYS A 163 -3.62 -14.50 -4.18
CA LYS A 163 -4.27 -15.81 -4.45
C LYS A 163 -5.70 -15.65 -4.97
N LEU A 164 -6.46 -14.67 -4.49
CA LEU A 164 -7.83 -14.44 -4.97
C LEU A 164 -7.89 -14.00 -6.43
N TYR A 165 -6.94 -13.18 -6.89
CA TYR A 165 -6.86 -12.79 -8.31
C TYR A 165 -6.38 -13.98 -9.16
N ILE A 166 -5.31 -14.64 -8.72
CA ILE A 166 -4.70 -15.75 -9.47
C ILE A 166 -5.68 -16.92 -9.63
N SER A 167 -6.45 -17.25 -8.59
CA SER A 167 -7.46 -18.33 -8.67
C SER A 167 -8.61 -18.02 -9.63
N ARG A 168 -8.71 -16.77 -10.12
CA ARG A 168 -9.68 -16.31 -11.12
C ARG A 168 -9.03 -16.07 -12.49
N ASN A 169 -7.80 -16.56 -12.70
CA ASN A 169 -6.98 -16.31 -13.90
C ASN A 169 -6.75 -14.82 -14.20
N ILE A 170 -6.76 -13.97 -13.17
CA ILE A 170 -6.43 -12.55 -13.32
C ILE A 170 -4.93 -12.39 -13.03
N SER A 171 -4.15 -12.03 -14.06
CA SER A 171 -2.73 -11.67 -13.88
C SER A 171 -2.59 -10.42 -13.01
N LEU A 172 -1.44 -10.25 -12.35
CA LEU A 172 -1.16 -9.13 -11.44
C LEU A 172 -0.21 -8.07 -12.03
N ASP A 173 0.05 -8.14 -13.33
CA ASP A 173 1.01 -7.32 -14.08
C ASP A 173 0.49 -5.92 -14.49
N TRP A 174 -0.46 -5.36 -13.72
CA TRP A 174 -1.16 -4.10 -14.00
C TRP A 174 -1.45 -3.24 -12.76
#